data_AF-A0A0F7ZRH0-F1
#
_entry.id   AF-A0A0F7ZRH0-F1
#
_cell.length_a   1.000
_cell.length_b   1.000
_cell.length_c   1.000
_cell.angle_alpha   90.00
_cell.angle_beta   90.00
_cell.angle_gamma   90.00
#
_symmetry.space_group_name_H-M   'P 1'
#
loop_
_entity.id
_entity.type
_entity.pdbx_description
1 polymer ?
#
loop_
_entity_poly.entity_id
_entity_poly.type
_entity_poly.pdbx_seq_one_letter_code
_entity_poly.pdbx_strand_id
1 'polypeptide(L)'
;MWKRFPEVISFDNTYNTNRFKLPLFQATGQTALTSVYNAAFGLIDNERIEGFQFLVESIRQLAEQHSIRQPDVIITDVDSQMKAALNSQFPTVQQQLCIHHINSNVLLKSKQKWTKSSASKRNSSSGSSDSSDVEISAAPARGRSGSPNRESVHQPATEVIPHDYRGVLTMWKLVVFAETEEAHEQAWASLCKEFDDQRAHFAYRNFGIRVTSGTEASNNNVKSYLLNGMSQLYRLVEAMEDMVRDQERDFIDACAADEVLAAREYLGSSSEYLGELRTTLSSKALGLITIQSRLARKAMPTGRNPFPERLGHCSQDCSISTELGIPCCHTVYLKLASGTPFTKWDVHPRWRLREPSSRDPYRRILDPKIATALRGRPKNTAEIVPARLSYIPNDPIGTQRIAQSVQTTSGSRRRRQGRSCKRKKPEHCFRRKPNGQ
;
A
#
# COMPACT_ATOMS: atom_id res chain seq x y z
N MET A 1 8.98 17.58 -1.48
CA MET A 1 9.25 16.18 -1.89
C MET A 1 9.34 15.98 -3.40
N TRP A 2 8.41 16.51 -4.21
CA TRP A 2 8.36 16.30 -5.67
C TRP A 2 9.68 16.58 -6.42
N LYS A 3 10.32 17.71 -6.17
CA LYS A 3 11.64 18.06 -6.77
C LYS A 3 12.73 17.01 -6.52
N ARG A 4 12.63 16.24 -5.44
CA ARG A 4 13.59 15.19 -5.07
C ARG A 4 13.29 13.84 -5.71
N PHE A 5 12.03 13.56 -6.02
CA PHE A 5 11.58 12.28 -6.58
C PHE A 5 10.70 12.49 -7.82
N PRO A 6 11.16 13.23 -8.85
CA PRO A 6 10.34 13.63 -9.98
C PRO A 6 10.06 12.50 -10.98
N GLU A 7 10.80 11.40 -10.92
CA GLU A 7 10.90 10.43 -12.02
C GLU A 7 9.59 9.67 -12.29
N VAL A 8 8.74 9.51 -11.28
CA VAL A 8 7.47 8.81 -11.40
C VAL A 8 6.40 9.61 -10.68
N ILE A 9 5.34 9.94 -11.41
CA ILE A 9 4.16 10.63 -10.88
C ILE A 9 2.92 9.82 -11.24
N SER A 10 1.94 9.79 -10.35
CA SER A 10 0.67 9.11 -10.54
C SER A 10 -0.48 10.10 -10.45
N PHE A 11 -1.41 9.98 -11.38
CA PHE A 11 -2.63 10.76 -11.41
C PHE A 11 -3.82 9.87 -11.09
N ASP A 12 -4.67 10.38 -10.20
CA ASP A 12 -5.84 9.64 -9.74
C ASP A 12 -6.97 10.61 -9.34
N ASN A 13 -8.21 10.13 -9.48
CA ASN A 13 -9.40 10.88 -9.12
C ASN A 13 -10.10 10.22 -7.93
N THR A 14 -10.35 11.01 -6.89
CA THR A 14 -11.05 10.58 -5.68
C THR A 14 -12.42 11.23 -5.58
N TYR A 15 -13.46 10.41 -5.47
CA TYR A 15 -14.83 10.87 -5.25
C TYR A 15 -15.17 10.96 -3.76
N ASN A 16 -16.30 11.64 -3.46
CA ASN A 16 -16.88 11.81 -2.12
C ASN A 16 -15.97 12.57 -1.13
N THR A 17 -15.34 13.64 -1.61
CA THR A 17 -14.43 14.49 -0.82
C THR A 17 -15.04 15.84 -0.43
N ASN A 18 -16.09 16.28 -1.13
CA ASN A 18 -16.71 17.58 -0.94
C ASN A 18 -18.21 17.57 -1.23
N ARG A 19 -18.95 18.51 -0.63
CA ARG A 19 -20.41 18.65 -0.78
C ARG A 19 -20.89 18.91 -2.21
N PHE A 20 -20.01 19.40 -3.08
CA PHE A 20 -20.31 19.72 -4.47
C PHE A 20 -20.16 18.51 -5.39
N LYS A 21 -19.69 17.37 -4.85
CA LYS A 21 -19.45 16.13 -5.60
C LYS A 21 -18.45 16.29 -6.75
N LEU A 22 -17.60 17.31 -6.69
CA LEU A 22 -16.51 17.52 -7.65
C LEU A 22 -15.46 16.41 -7.43
N PRO A 23 -15.06 15.64 -8.46
CA PRO A 23 -13.93 14.75 -8.34
C PRO A 23 -12.68 15.50 -7.89
N LEU A 24 -11.99 14.93 -6.90
CA LEU A 24 -10.71 15.43 -6.43
C LEU A 24 -9.59 14.74 -7.20
N PHE A 25 -8.93 15.48 -8.08
CA PHE A 25 -7.71 15.05 -8.75
C PHE A 25 -6.52 15.15 -7.80
N GLN A 26 -5.69 14.12 -7.80
CA GLN A 26 -4.46 14.05 -7.00
C GLN A 26 -3.29 13.67 -7.90
N ALA A 27 -2.24 14.50 -7.86
CA ALA A 27 -0.93 14.14 -8.38
C ALA A 27 -0.06 13.65 -7.23
N THR A 28 0.39 12.41 -7.30
CA THR A 28 1.16 11.75 -6.24
C THR A 28 2.47 11.18 -6.76
N GLY A 29 3.47 11.04 -5.91
CA GLY A 29 4.71 10.35 -6.23
C GLY A 29 5.18 9.47 -5.08
N GLN A 30 6.29 8.76 -5.28
CA GLN A 30 6.87 7.92 -4.23
C GLN A 30 8.29 8.34 -3.88
N THR A 31 8.64 8.19 -2.60
CA THR A 31 9.97 8.50 -2.08
C THR A 31 10.91 7.29 -2.17
N ALA A 32 12.20 7.50 -1.85
CA ALA A 32 13.20 6.44 -1.72
C ALA A 32 12.87 5.37 -0.66
N LEU A 33 11.93 5.67 0.25
CA LEU A 33 11.44 4.76 1.29
C LEU A 33 10.10 4.13 0.91
N THR A 34 9.67 4.27 -0.35
CA THR A 34 8.39 3.76 -0.89
C THR A 34 7.14 4.37 -0.26
N SER A 35 7.28 5.41 0.58
CA SER A 35 6.15 6.21 1.03
C SER A 35 5.62 7.09 -0.10
N VAL A 36 4.32 7.38 -0.07
CA VAL A 36 3.67 8.25 -1.05
C VAL A 36 3.61 9.68 -0.55
N TYR A 37 3.83 10.62 -1.45
CA TYR A 37 3.63 12.04 -1.22
C TYR A 37 2.62 12.61 -2.21
N ASN A 38 1.84 13.60 -1.78
CA ASN A 38 1.01 14.39 -2.69
C ASN A 38 1.84 15.57 -3.21
N ALA A 39 1.87 15.72 -4.53
CA ALA A 39 2.57 16.79 -5.24
C ALA A 39 1.64 17.98 -5.49
N ALA A 40 0.40 17.71 -5.87
CA ALA A 40 -0.61 18.72 -6.18
C ALA A 40 -2.02 18.12 -6.12
N PHE A 41 -3.00 19.02 -6.05
CA PHE A 41 -4.43 18.71 -6.02
C PHE A 41 -5.15 19.53 -7.08
N GLY A 42 -6.27 19.01 -7.58
CA GLY A 42 -7.15 19.72 -8.49
C GLY A 42 -8.60 19.34 -8.27
N LEU A 43 -9.51 20.25 -8.58
CA LEU A 43 -10.94 19.95 -8.59
C LEU A 43 -11.44 20.12 -10.02
N ILE A 44 -12.21 19.14 -10.48
CA ILE A 44 -12.88 19.18 -11.78
C ILE A 44 -14.37 19.03 -11.57
N ASP A 45 -15.15 19.64 -12.45
CA ASP A 45 -16.61 19.55 -12.46
C ASP A 45 -17.10 18.31 -13.21
N ASN A 46 -16.31 17.83 -14.17
CA ASN A 46 -16.56 16.64 -14.94
C ASN A 46 -15.25 16.00 -15.39
N GLU A 47 -15.29 14.70 -15.72
CA GLU A 47 -14.14 13.95 -16.22
C GLU A 47 -14.07 14.03 -17.75
N ARG A 48 -14.19 15.24 -18.31
CA ARG A 48 -14.01 15.45 -19.75
C ARG A 48 -12.57 15.77 -20.10
N ILE A 49 -12.22 15.56 -21.36
CA ILE A 49 -10.88 15.81 -21.88
C ILE A 49 -10.39 17.23 -21.61
N GLU A 50 -11.25 18.25 -21.70
CA GLU A 50 -10.87 19.65 -21.48
C GLU A 50 -10.49 19.90 -20.01
N GLY A 51 -11.23 19.29 -19.08
CA GLY A 51 -10.93 19.35 -17.65
C GLY A 51 -9.61 18.67 -17.32
N PHE A 52 -9.36 17.49 -17.89
CA PHE A 52 -8.08 16.79 -17.72
C PHE A 52 -6.92 17.52 -18.37
N GLN A 53 -7.11 18.10 -19.56
CA GLN A 53 -6.08 18.92 -20.21
C GLN A 53 -5.70 20.11 -19.34
N PHE A 54 -6.68 20.82 -18.77
CA PHE A 54 -6.43 21.92 -17.85
C PHE A 54 -5.63 21.48 -16.61
N LEU A 55 -6.00 20.37 -15.98
CA LEU A 55 -5.28 19.84 -14.81
C LEU A 55 -3.85 19.43 -15.16
N VAL A 56 -3.68 18.63 -16.19
CA VAL A 56 -2.38 18.08 -16.60
C VAL A 56 -1.45 19.21 -17.06
N GLU A 57 -1.98 20.21 -17.78
CA GLU A 57 -1.25 21.42 -18.15
C GLU A 57 -0.83 22.22 -16.92
N SER A 58 -1.72 22.39 -15.94
CA SER A 58 -1.39 23.06 -14.67
C SER A 58 -0.27 22.33 -13.91
N ILE A 59 -0.28 20.99 -13.91
CA ILE A 59 0.81 20.18 -13.33
C ILE A 59 2.13 20.41 -14.08
N ARG A 60 2.10 20.47 -15.42
CA ARG A 60 3.29 20.76 -16.25
C ARG A 60 3.85 22.15 -15.95
N GLN A 61 3.00 23.17 -15.94
CA GLN A 61 3.38 24.56 -15.61
C GLN A 61 3.95 24.67 -14.21
N LEU A 62 3.35 24.01 -13.22
CA LEU A 62 3.85 23.99 -11.84
C LEU A 62 5.23 23.33 -11.76
N ALA A 63 5.46 22.24 -12.50
CA ALA A 63 6.76 21.60 -12.58
C ALA A 63 7.81 22.55 -13.18
N GLU A 64 7.48 23.26 -14.27
CA GLU A 64 8.35 24.24 -14.92
C GLU A 64 8.69 25.41 -13.99
N GLN A 65 7.68 25.98 -13.34
CA GLN A 65 7.82 27.10 -12.40
C GLN A 65 8.79 26.77 -11.25
N HIS A 66 8.80 25.53 -10.77
CA HIS A 66 9.69 25.09 -9.69
C HIS A 66 10.98 24.41 -10.15
N SER A 67 11.24 24.43 -11.47
CA SER A 67 12.36 23.75 -12.13
C SER A 67 12.47 22.29 -11.71
N ILE A 68 11.34 21.59 -11.75
CA ILE A 68 11.20 20.17 -11.51
C ILE A 68 11.38 19.46 -12.85
N ARG A 69 12.27 18.47 -12.89
CA ARG A 69 12.49 17.64 -14.08
C ARG A 69 11.18 16.94 -14.48
N GLN A 70 10.93 16.81 -15.79
CA GLN A 70 9.82 16.02 -16.31
C GLN A 70 9.90 14.56 -15.83
N PRO A 71 8.77 13.91 -15.48
CA PRO A 71 8.76 12.50 -15.11
C PRO A 71 9.21 11.61 -16.26
N ASP A 72 9.83 10.48 -15.91
CA ASP A 72 10.16 9.39 -16.84
C ASP A 72 8.91 8.53 -17.11
N VAL A 73 8.04 8.37 -16.10
CA VAL A 73 6.82 7.57 -16.16
C VAL A 73 5.65 8.29 -15.48
N ILE A 74 4.48 8.26 -16.12
CA ILE A 74 3.21 8.68 -15.53
C ILE A 74 2.33 7.44 -15.32
N ILE A 75 1.82 7.26 -14.11
CA ILE A 75 0.92 6.16 -13.75
C ILE A 75 -0.51 6.67 -13.63
N THR A 76 -1.42 6.10 -14.40
CA THR A 76 -2.84 6.48 -14.39
C THR A 76 -3.72 5.23 -14.43
N ASP A 77 -5.01 5.41 -14.16
CA ASP A 77 -6.03 4.42 -14.45
C ASP A 77 -6.32 4.29 -15.97
N VAL A 78 -7.33 3.51 -16.34
CA VAL A 78 -7.72 3.28 -17.74
C VAL A 78 -8.79 4.28 -18.18
N ASP A 79 -8.61 5.57 -17.91
CA ASP A 79 -9.48 6.62 -18.43
C ASP A 79 -8.99 7.13 -19.79
N SER A 80 -9.82 7.01 -20.83
CA SER A 80 -9.44 7.38 -22.19
C SER A 80 -9.19 8.88 -22.36
N GLN A 81 -9.89 9.73 -21.60
CA GLN A 81 -9.79 11.18 -21.67
C GLN A 81 -8.56 11.68 -20.91
N MET A 82 -8.27 11.11 -19.73
CA MET A 82 -7.02 11.36 -19.00
C MET A 82 -5.82 10.97 -19.87
N LYS A 83 -5.85 9.79 -20.50
CA LYS A 83 -4.75 9.35 -21.38
C LYS A 83 -4.56 10.27 -22.60
N ALA A 84 -5.65 10.77 -23.18
CA ALA A 84 -5.57 11.73 -24.28
C ALA A 84 -4.98 13.07 -23.84
N ALA A 85 -5.39 13.58 -22.67
CA ALA A 85 -4.80 14.78 -22.07
C ALA A 85 -3.31 14.60 -21.78
N LEU A 86 -2.92 13.46 -21.22
CA LEU A 86 -1.53 13.10 -20.95
C LEU A 86 -0.68 13.03 -22.23
N ASN A 87 -1.17 12.40 -23.30
CA ASN A 87 -0.47 12.36 -24.58
C ASN A 87 -0.27 13.75 -25.18
N SER A 88 -1.20 14.67 -24.96
CA SER A 88 -1.09 16.04 -25.44
C SER A 88 -0.03 16.84 -24.67
N GLN A 89 0.00 16.73 -23.33
CA GLN A 89 0.86 17.57 -22.49
C GLN A 89 2.23 16.96 -22.18
N PHE A 90 2.33 15.63 -22.23
CA PHE A 90 3.53 14.85 -21.96
C PHE A 90 3.80 13.83 -23.08
N PRO A 91 3.99 14.28 -24.34
CA PRO A 91 4.07 13.38 -25.50
C PRO A 91 5.27 12.41 -25.47
N THR A 92 6.32 12.77 -24.74
CA THR A 92 7.55 11.98 -24.61
C THR A 92 7.60 11.10 -23.37
N VAL A 93 6.61 11.22 -22.47
CA VAL A 93 6.61 10.50 -21.19
C VAL A 93 5.85 9.20 -21.32
N GLN A 94 6.43 8.11 -20.83
CA GLN A 94 5.78 6.82 -20.86
C GLN A 94 4.58 6.81 -19.90
N GLN A 95 3.43 6.37 -20.41
CA GLN A 95 2.27 6.09 -19.57
C GLN A 95 2.25 4.62 -19.14
N GLN A 96 1.97 4.36 -17.87
CA GLN A 96 1.77 3.02 -17.34
C GLN A 96 0.39 2.93 -16.68
N LEU A 97 -0.31 1.83 -16.95
CA LEU A 97 -1.56 1.54 -16.28
C LEU A 97 -1.29 1.05 -14.86
N CYS A 98 -2.05 1.56 -13.91
CA CYS A 98 -1.97 1.08 -12.55
C CYS A 98 -2.48 -0.37 -12.42
N ILE A 99 -1.65 -1.27 -11.88
CA ILE A 99 -2.04 -2.67 -11.60
C ILE A 99 -3.19 -2.78 -10.59
N HIS A 100 -3.26 -1.90 -9.57
CA HIS A 100 -4.40 -1.93 -8.63
C HIS A 100 -5.73 -1.66 -9.36
N HIS A 101 -5.83 -0.57 -10.12
CA HIS A 101 -7.01 -0.28 -10.93
C HIS A 101 -7.34 -1.39 -11.93
N ILE A 102 -6.34 -2.01 -12.56
CA ILE A 102 -6.55 -3.20 -13.40
C ILE A 102 -7.22 -4.31 -12.58
N ASN A 103 -6.65 -4.68 -11.44
CA ASN A 103 -7.15 -5.77 -10.60
C ASN A 103 -8.54 -5.47 -10.02
N SER A 104 -8.78 -4.24 -9.56
CA SER A 104 -10.09 -3.78 -9.06
C SER A 104 -11.14 -3.79 -10.16
N ASN A 105 -10.80 -3.36 -11.38
CA ASN A 105 -11.69 -3.43 -12.54
C ASN A 105 -12.00 -4.87 -12.95
N VAL A 106 -10.99 -5.75 -12.98
CA VAL A 106 -11.16 -7.18 -13.24
C VAL A 106 -12.11 -7.79 -12.20
N LEU A 107 -11.88 -7.53 -10.91
CA LEU A 107 -12.72 -8.03 -9.81
C LEU A 107 -14.17 -7.52 -9.93
N LEU A 108 -14.36 -6.23 -10.21
CA LEU A 108 -15.69 -5.63 -10.37
C LEU A 108 -16.45 -6.27 -11.54
N LYS A 109 -15.81 -6.39 -12.71
CA LYS A 109 -16.42 -7.00 -13.90
C LYS A 109 -16.72 -8.48 -13.67
N SER A 110 -15.84 -9.20 -12.99
CA SER A 110 -16.06 -10.59 -12.60
C SER A 110 -17.27 -10.73 -11.69
N LYS A 111 -17.40 -9.90 -10.64
CA LYS A 111 -18.58 -9.87 -9.76
C LYS A 111 -19.87 -9.59 -10.53
N GLN A 112 -19.88 -8.57 -11.38
CA GLN A 112 -21.07 -8.22 -12.19
C GLN A 112 -21.52 -9.36 -13.10
N LYS A 113 -20.58 -10.05 -13.76
CA LYS A 113 -20.88 -11.21 -14.61
C LYS A 113 -21.39 -12.40 -13.79
N TRP A 114 -20.79 -12.65 -12.62
CA TRP A 114 -21.19 -13.72 -11.72
C TRP A 114 -22.62 -13.52 -11.17
N THR A 115 -22.95 -12.29 -10.75
CA THR A 115 -24.30 -11.97 -10.27
C THR A 115 -25.34 -12.14 -11.38
N LYS A 116 -25.02 -11.76 -12.63
CA LYS A 116 -25.90 -11.97 -13.79
C LYS A 116 -26.15 -13.46 -14.10
N SER A 117 -25.15 -14.33 -13.96
CA SER A 117 -25.34 -15.79 -14.08
C SER A 117 -26.12 -16.41 -12.91
N SER A 118 -26.07 -15.82 -11.72
CA SER A 118 -26.84 -16.30 -10.56
C SER A 118 -28.31 -15.84 -10.55
N ALA A 119 -28.60 -14.72 -11.23
CA ALA A 119 -29.96 -14.21 -11.44
C ALA A 119 -30.68 -14.95 -12.58
N SER A 120 -29.96 -15.48 -13.58
CA SER A 120 -30.55 -16.29 -14.65
C SER A 120 -30.94 -17.71 -14.21
N LYS A 121 -30.61 -18.14 -12.98
CA LYS A 121 -31.01 -19.43 -12.38
C LYS A 121 -32.12 -19.31 -11.34
N ARG A 122 -32.56 -18.09 -11.01
CA ARG A 122 -33.62 -17.84 -10.04
C ARG A 122 -34.64 -16.88 -10.64
N ASN A 123 -35.45 -17.38 -11.57
CA ASN A 123 -36.86 -16.98 -11.72
C ASN A 123 -37.51 -17.79 -12.86
N SER A 124 -38.06 -18.95 -12.48
CA SER A 124 -39.25 -19.51 -13.10
C SER A 124 -40.30 -19.63 -11.99
N SER A 125 -41.48 -19.04 -12.23
CA SER A 125 -42.64 -18.84 -11.33
C SER A 125 -42.45 -17.75 -10.26
N SER A 126 -43.28 -16.70 -10.14
CA SER A 126 -44.58 -16.36 -10.75
C SER A 126 -44.98 -14.90 -10.41
N GLY A 127 -45.62 -14.20 -11.37
CA GLY A 127 -46.50 -12.99 -11.36
C GLY A 127 -46.48 -11.96 -10.21
N SER A 128 -46.77 -10.66 -10.38
CA SER A 128 -47.65 -9.98 -11.36
C SER A 128 -47.55 -8.44 -11.22
N SER A 129 -47.59 -7.72 -12.37
CA SER A 129 -48.03 -6.31 -12.67
C SER A 129 -47.38 -5.12 -11.93
N ASP A 130 -47.05 -3.96 -12.52
CA ASP A 130 -47.37 -3.32 -13.82
C ASP A 130 -46.45 -2.09 -14.11
N SER A 131 -46.27 -1.77 -15.40
CA SER A 131 -45.86 -0.52 -16.10
C SER A 131 -44.50 0.12 -15.81
N SER A 132 -43.70 0.60 -16.76
CA SER A 132 -43.69 0.74 -18.24
C SER A 132 -42.21 1.12 -18.57
N ASP A 133 -41.54 0.86 -19.70
CA ASP A 133 -41.86 1.21 -21.08
C ASP A 133 -40.75 0.68 -22.05
N VAL A 134 -41.22 0.16 -23.18
CA VAL A 134 -40.72 0.22 -24.57
C VAL A 134 -39.46 -0.56 -25.03
N GLU A 135 -39.75 -1.43 -26.00
CA GLU A 135 -38.97 -2.38 -26.79
C GLU A 135 -38.10 -1.74 -27.90
N ILE A 136 -37.20 -2.52 -28.53
CA ILE A 136 -37.25 -2.84 -29.97
C ILE A 136 -36.52 -4.18 -30.23
N SER A 137 -37.15 -4.96 -31.11
CA SER A 137 -37.20 -6.41 -31.26
C SER A 137 -36.01 -7.11 -31.96
N ALA A 138 -35.87 -8.41 -31.70
CA ALA A 138 -35.37 -9.38 -32.68
C ALA A 138 -36.27 -10.63 -32.64
N ALA A 139 -36.94 -10.93 -33.77
CA ALA A 139 -37.76 -12.12 -33.93
C ALA A 139 -36.90 -13.34 -34.37
N PRO A 140 -37.37 -14.59 -34.13
CA PRO A 140 -36.55 -15.79 -34.08
C PRO A 140 -36.75 -16.73 -35.28
N ALA A 141 -35.75 -17.56 -35.58
CA ALA A 141 -35.92 -18.76 -36.38
C ALA A 141 -35.70 -20.02 -35.52
N ARG A 142 -36.77 -20.81 -35.39
CA ARG A 142 -36.88 -22.10 -34.70
C ARG A 142 -35.94 -23.15 -35.30
N GLY A 143 -35.51 -24.12 -34.47
CA GLY A 143 -34.96 -25.37 -35.02
C GLY A 143 -34.33 -26.37 -34.06
N ARG A 144 -35.16 -27.03 -33.25
CA ARG A 144 -35.01 -28.42 -32.75
C ARG A 144 -33.92 -28.81 -31.72
N SER A 145 -34.46 -29.06 -30.53
CA SER A 145 -34.14 -30.06 -29.50
C SER A 145 -33.23 -31.23 -29.88
N GLY A 146 -32.23 -31.46 -29.03
CA GLY A 146 -31.50 -32.72 -28.85
C GLY A 146 -30.52 -32.59 -27.68
N SER A 147 -30.81 -33.23 -26.55
CA SER A 147 -29.89 -33.48 -25.44
C SER A 147 -30.20 -34.89 -24.93
N PRO A 148 -29.28 -35.65 -24.30
CA PRO A 148 -27.97 -35.25 -23.80
C PRO A 148 -26.84 -36.20 -24.23
N ASN A 149 -25.58 -35.73 -24.22
CA ASN A 149 -24.49 -36.65 -23.94
C ASN A 149 -23.41 -35.98 -23.08
N ARG A 150 -23.03 -36.69 -22.00
CA ARG A 150 -21.90 -36.37 -21.15
C ARG A 150 -20.64 -36.68 -21.93
N GLU A 151 -19.98 -35.65 -22.44
CA GLU A 151 -18.60 -35.78 -22.89
C GLU A 151 -17.68 -35.19 -21.84
N SER A 152 -16.98 -36.11 -21.20
CA SER A 152 -15.70 -35.95 -20.55
C SER A 152 -14.84 -34.92 -21.29
N VAL A 153 -14.32 -33.93 -20.58
CA VAL A 153 -13.37 -32.97 -21.13
C VAL A 153 -12.07 -33.73 -21.44
N HIS A 154 -11.96 -34.22 -22.66
CA HIS A 154 -10.67 -34.43 -23.30
C HIS A 154 -9.97 -33.08 -23.45
N GLN A 155 -8.66 -33.09 -23.19
CA GLN A 155 -7.74 -31.99 -23.49
C GLN A 155 -8.02 -31.44 -24.89
N PRO A 156 -8.32 -30.15 -25.06
CA PRO A 156 -8.28 -29.54 -26.38
C PRO A 156 -6.82 -29.36 -26.78
N ALA A 157 -6.58 -29.63 -28.06
CA ALA A 157 -5.35 -29.36 -28.77
C ALA A 157 -4.80 -27.96 -28.46
N THR A 158 -3.47 -27.83 -28.56
CA THR A 158 -2.67 -26.60 -28.56
C THR A 158 -3.34 -25.49 -29.38
N GLU A 159 -4.23 -24.72 -28.77
CA GLU A 159 -4.67 -23.43 -29.30
C GLU A 159 -3.46 -22.50 -29.19
N VAL A 160 -2.92 -22.10 -30.33
CA VAL A 160 -1.88 -21.07 -30.39
C VAL A 160 -2.47 -19.80 -29.79
N ILE A 161 -1.99 -19.43 -28.61
CA ILE A 161 -2.42 -18.21 -27.93
C ILE A 161 -1.95 -17.03 -28.81
N PRO A 162 -2.85 -16.17 -29.31
CA PRO A 162 -2.45 -15.08 -30.18
C PRO A 162 -1.51 -14.13 -29.44
N HIS A 163 -0.40 -13.72 -30.06
CA HIS A 163 0.58 -12.83 -29.44
C HIS A 163 0.11 -11.35 -29.49
N ASP A 164 -1.05 -11.07 -28.88
CA ASP A 164 -1.72 -9.77 -28.86
C ASP A 164 -2.50 -9.57 -27.53
N TYR A 165 -3.23 -8.45 -27.41
CA TYR A 165 -4.03 -8.15 -26.22
C TYR A 165 -5.09 -9.22 -25.89
N ARG A 166 -5.53 -10.01 -26.88
CA ARG A 166 -6.53 -11.07 -26.71
C ARG A 166 -5.86 -12.31 -26.11
N GLY A 167 -4.63 -12.63 -26.51
CA GLY A 167 -3.86 -13.70 -25.87
C GLY A 167 -3.48 -13.40 -24.42
N VAL A 168 -3.07 -12.16 -24.12
CA VAL A 168 -2.83 -11.71 -22.74
C VAL A 168 -4.10 -11.88 -21.90
N LEU A 169 -5.25 -11.46 -22.42
CA LEU A 169 -6.53 -11.61 -21.73
C LEU A 169 -6.92 -13.08 -21.51
N THR A 170 -6.61 -13.96 -22.46
CA THR A 170 -6.86 -15.40 -22.36
C THR A 170 -5.98 -16.03 -21.27
N MET A 171 -4.68 -15.75 -21.26
CA MET A 171 -3.78 -16.26 -20.22
C MET A 171 -4.07 -15.66 -18.85
N TRP A 172 -4.43 -14.38 -18.79
CA TRP A 172 -4.80 -13.73 -17.54
C TRP A 172 -6.03 -14.37 -16.90
N LYS A 173 -7.00 -14.83 -17.70
CA LYS A 173 -8.12 -15.62 -17.18
C LYS A 173 -7.64 -16.92 -16.54
N LEU A 174 -6.63 -17.59 -17.08
CA LEU A 174 -6.07 -18.81 -16.48
C LEU A 174 -5.45 -18.52 -15.10
N VAL A 175 -4.80 -17.37 -14.94
CA VAL A 175 -4.28 -16.90 -13.63
C VAL A 175 -5.42 -16.64 -12.66
N VAL A 176 -6.44 -15.90 -13.10
CA VAL A 176 -7.56 -15.46 -12.25
C VAL A 176 -8.46 -16.61 -11.83
N PHE A 177 -8.61 -17.64 -12.67
CA PHE A 177 -9.47 -18.80 -12.40
C PHE A 177 -8.69 -20.03 -11.92
N ALA A 178 -7.43 -19.87 -11.53
CA ALA A 178 -6.67 -20.94 -10.91
C ALA A 178 -7.29 -21.33 -9.56
N GLU A 179 -7.55 -22.63 -9.38
CA GLU A 179 -8.21 -23.16 -8.18
C GLU A 179 -7.25 -23.39 -7.00
N THR A 180 -5.94 -23.47 -7.28
CA THR A 180 -4.89 -23.66 -6.27
C THR A 180 -3.77 -22.62 -6.42
N GLU A 181 -3.00 -22.43 -5.35
CA GLU A 181 -1.86 -21.51 -5.31
C GLU A 181 -0.78 -21.93 -6.32
N GLU A 182 -0.52 -23.23 -6.43
CA GLU A 182 0.45 -23.78 -7.39
C GLU A 182 -0.01 -23.60 -8.84
N ALA A 183 -1.31 -23.77 -9.11
CA ALA A 183 -1.88 -23.54 -10.44
C ALA A 183 -1.84 -22.05 -10.82
N HIS A 184 -2.04 -21.16 -9.83
CA HIS A 184 -1.90 -19.72 -10.02
C HIS A 184 -0.45 -19.35 -10.35
N GLU A 185 0.52 -19.86 -9.60
CA GLU A 185 1.95 -19.62 -9.85
C GLU A 185 2.39 -20.13 -11.23
N GLN A 186 1.92 -21.31 -11.64
CA GLN A 186 2.21 -21.87 -12.97
C GLN A 186 1.55 -21.08 -14.11
N ALA A 187 0.28 -20.69 -13.96
CA ALA A 187 -0.41 -19.86 -14.95
C ALA A 187 0.24 -18.48 -15.08
N TRP A 188 0.68 -17.92 -13.95
CA TRP A 188 1.41 -16.65 -13.91
C TRP A 188 2.77 -16.75 -14.60
N ALA A 189 3.55 -17.78 -14.28
CA ALA A 189 4.83 -18.04 -14.93
C ALA A 189 4.68 -18.26 -16.44
N SER A 190 3.61 -18.94 -16.86
CA SER A 190 3.30 -19.19 -18.28
C SER A 190 2.95 -17.90 -19.01
N LEU A 191 2.12 -17.03 -18.42
CA LEU A 191 1.79 -15.71 -18.98
C LEU A 191 3.05 -14.84 -19.13
N CYS A 192 3.90 -14.82 -18.10
CA CYS A 192 5.15 -14.07 -18.14
C CYS A 192 6.14 -14.58 -19.20
N LYS A 193 6.11 -15.89 -19.48
CA LYS A 193 6.98 -16.52 -20.48
C LYS A 193 6.49 -16.29 -21.91
N GLU A 194 5.19 -16.41 -22.15
CA GLU A 194 4.59 -16.29 -23.49
C GLU A 194 4.65 -14.86 -24.03
N PHE A 195 4.67 -13.87 -23.13
CA PHE A 195 4.74 -12.44 -23.45
C PHE A 195 6.04 -11.79 -22.96
N ASP A 196 7.14 -12.57 -22.91
CA ASP A 196 8.45 -12.13 -22.43
C ASP A 196 9.10 -11.09 -23.35
N ASP A 197 8.86 -11.18 -24.66
CA ASP A 197 9.27 -10.20 -25.68
C ASP A 197 8.52 -8.85 -25.52
N GLN A 198 7.32 -8.86 -24.96
CA GLN A 198 6.61 -7.65 -24.54
C GLN A 198 7.18 -7.06 -23.23
N ARG A 199 8.21 -7.65 -22.59
CA ARG A 199 8.93 -7.00 -21.48
C ARG A 199 9.58 -5.68 -21.87
N ALA A 200 9.77 -5.40 -23.16
CA ALA A 200 10.17 -4.07 -23.62
C ALA A 200 9.17 -2.98 -23.18
N HIS A 201 7.88 -3.29 -23.02
CA HIS A 201 6.88 -2.38 -22.44
C HIS A 201 7.03 -2.19 -20.91
N PHE A 202 7.85 -2.99 -20.23
CA PHE A 202 8.12 -2.92 -18.80
C PHE A 202 9.54 -2.45 -18.46
N ALA A 203 10.40 -2.20 -19.45
CA ALA A 203 11.79 -1.78 -19.27
C ALA A 203 11.96 -0.27 -19.02
N TYR A 204 10.92 0.39 -18.51
CA TYR A 204 10.98 1.81 -18.15
C TYR A 204 11.49 1.99 -16.73
N ARG A 205 12.19 3.08 -16.49
CA ARG A 205 12.71 3.44 -15.16
C ARG A 205 11.58 3.90 -14.24
N ASN A 206 10.82 2.94 -13.73
CA ASN A 206 9.71 3.18 -12.80
C ASN A 206 10.07 2.85 -11.34
N PHE A 207 11.30 2.40 -11.05
CA PHE A 207 11.77 2.08 -9.70
C PHE A 207 10.93 1.02 -8.97
N GLY A 208 10.31 0.11 -9.73
CA GLY A 208 9.44 -0.93 -9.18
C GLY A 208 8.06 -0.41 -8.78
N ILE A 209 7.75 0.85 -9.10
CA ILE A 209 6.44 1.44 -8.88
C ILE A 209 5.51 0.93 -9.98
N ARG A 210 4.78 -0.13 -9.66
CA ARG A 210 3.81 -0.76 -10.57
C ARG A 210 2.37 -0.73 -10.04
N VAL A 211 2.18 -0.31 -8.78
CA VAL A 211 0.89 -0.32 -8.08
C VAL A 211 0.65 1.04 -7.41
N THR A 212 -0.57 1.54 -7.50
CA THR A 212 -1.01 2.75 -6.77
C THR A 212 -1.58 2.44 -5.38
N SER A 213 -1.26 1.30 -4.76
CA SER A 213 -1.74 1.01 -3.39
C SER A 213 -1.36 2.14 -2.42
N GLY A 214 -0.22 2.78 -2.67
CA GLY A 214 0.17 4.01 -1.99
C GLY A 214 -0.65 5.26 -2.36
N THR A 215 -1.13 5.40 -3.60
CA THR A 215 -2.05 6.47 -4.02
C THR A 215 -3.46 6.23 -3.47
N GLU A 216 -3.97 5.00 -3.45
CA GLU A 216 -5.25 4.68 -2.80
C GLU A 216 -5.14 4.89 -1.28
N ALA A 217 -4.01 4.49 -0.67
CA ALA A 217 -3.69 4.86 0.69
C ALA A 217 -3.63 6.38 0.85
N SER A 218 -3.13 7.14 -0.14
CA SER A 218 -3.15 8.61 -0.15
C SER A 218 -4.57 9.18 -0.27
N ASN A 219 -5.45 8.58 -1.08
CA ASN A 219 -6.85 8.97 -1.20
C ASN A 219 -7.61 8.71 0.11
N ASN A 220 -7.34 7.57 0.74
CA ASN A 220 -7.81 7.24 2.08
C ASN A 220 -7.20 8.17 3.13
N ASN A 221 -5.94 8.58 2.94
CA ASN A 221 -5.26 9.53 3.80
C ASN A 221 -5.99 10.87 3.77
N VAL A 222 -6.22 11.48 2.58
CA VAL A 222 -7.02 12.71 2.46
C VAL A 222 -8.37 12.56 3.13
N LYS A 223 -9.06 11.44 2.89
CA LYS A 223 -10.37 11.16 3.52
C LYS A 223 -10.28 11.06 5.05
N SER A 224 -9.14 10.67 5.62
CA SER A 224 -8.96 10.60 7.08
C SER A 224 -8.87 11.98 7.74
N TYR A 225 -8.41 13.00 7.01
CA TYR A 225 -8.44 14.40 7.46
C TYR A 225 -9.83 15.04 7.30
N LEU A 226 -10.72 14.43 6.52
CA LEU A 226 -12.08 14.90 6.32
C LEU A 226 -13.03 14.29 7.36
N LEU A 227 -13.70 15.15 8.14
CA LEU A 227 -14.73 14.71 9.11
C LEU A 227 -15.88 13.95 8.42
N ASN A 228 -16.24 14.36 7.21
CA ASN A 228 -17.14 13.64 6.32
C ASN A 228 -16.96 14.10 4.87
N GLY A 229 -17.41 13.28 3.91
CA GLY A 229 -17.33 13.56 2.46
C GLY A 229 -18.20 14.72 1.96
N MET A 230 -18.91 15.43 2.86
CA MET A 230 -19.74 16.61 2.57
C MET A 230 -19.08 17.91 3.06
N SER A 231 -17.76 17.90 3.22
CA SER A 231 -16.99 19.07 3.63
C SER A 231 -17.09 20.19 2.57
N GLN A 232 -17.03 21.45 3.01
CA GLN A 232 -16.93 22.60 2.10
C GLN A 232 -15.51 22.69 1.53
N LEU A 233 -15.34 23.36 0.37
CA LEU A 233 -14.04 23.42 -0.32
C LEU A 233 -12.92 24.02 0.53
N TYR A 234 -13.23 25.05 1.33
CA TYR A 234 -12.24 25.65 2.24
C TYR A 234 -11.69 24.63 3.25
N ARG A 235 -12.57 23.80 3.85
CA ARG A 235 -12.14 22.72 4.76
C ARG A 235 -11.36 21.62 4.05
N LEU A 236 -11.69 21.35 2.79
CA LEU A 236 -10.94 20.39 1.98
C LEU A 236 -9.50 20.88 1.75
N VAL A 237 -9.30 22.17 1.49
CA VAL A 237 -7.96 22.77 1.34
C VAL A 237 -7.18 22.72 2.66
N GLU A 238 -7.79 23.10 3.79
CA GLU A 238 -7.14 22.98 5.11
C GLU A 238 -6.68 21.54 5.39
N ALA A 239 -7.54 20.55 5.12
CA ALA A 239 -7.20 19.14 5.25
C ALA A 239 -6.04 18.70 4.35
N MET A 240 -5.96 19.22 3.11
CA MET A 240 -4.84 18.96 2.21
C MET A 240 -3.53 19.55 2.74
N GLU A 241 -3.56 20.78 3.25
CA GLU A 241 -2.37 21.43 3.81
C GLU A 241 -1.84 20.66 5.01
N ASP A 242 -2.71 20.28 5.95
CA ASP A 242 -2.34 19.52 7.14
C ASP A 242 -1.78 18.14 6.77
N MET A 243 -2.43 17.45 5.84
CA MET A 243 -1.93 16.17 5.33
C MET A 243 -0.56 16.32 4.68
N VAL A 244 -0.31 17.34 3.86
CA VAL A 244 0.99 17.54 3.21
C VAL A 244 2.08 17.84 4.23
N ARG A 245 1.78 18.65 5.27
CA ARG A 245 2.71 18.92 6.39
C ARG A 245 3.05 17.65 7.14
N ASP A 246 2.05 16.80 7.42
CA ASP A 246 2.25 15.53 8.09
C ASP A 246 3.05 14.55 7.24
N GLN A 247 2.77 14.44 5.93
CA GLN A 247 3.56 13.62 5.00
C GLN A 247 5.03 14.03 4.96
N GLU A 248 5.32 15.33 5.00
CA GLU A 248 6.70 15.82 5.06
C GLU A 248 7.39 15.43 6.37
N ARG A 249 6.70 15.62 7.51
CA ARG A 249 7.23 15.25 8.83
C ARG A 249 7.47 13.75 8.93
N ASP A 250 6.49 12.94 8.58
CA ASP A 250 6.57 11.48 8.59
C ASP A 250 7.72 10.98 7.69
N PHE A 251 7.94 11.61 6.54
CA PHE A 251 9.05 11.26 5.67
C PHE A 251 10.41 11.61 6.29
N ILE A 252 10.53 12.75 6.97
CA ILE A 252 11.76 13.15 7.68
C ILE A 252 12.06 12.15 8.80
N ASP A 253 11.05 11.81 9.60
CA ASP A 253 11.16 10.87 10.71
C ASP A 253 11.51 9.46 10.21
N ALA A 254 10.86 9.02 9.12
CA ALA A 254 11.18 7.76 8.47
C ALA A 254 12.62 7.72 7.95
N CYS A 255 13.14 8.83 7.39
CA CYS A 255 14.55 8.91 6.98
C CYS A 255 15.51 8.78 8.16
N ALA A 256 15.22 9.45 9.28
CA ALA A 256 16.03 9.33 10.49
C ALA A 256 16.00 7.91 11.06
N ALA A 257 14.81 7.28 11.05
CA ALA A 257 14.66 5.90 11.51
C ALA A 257 15.40 4.90 10.62
N ASP A 258 15.33 5.10 9.30
CA ASP A 258 16.01 4.29 8.30
C ASP A 258 17.54 4.32 8.50
N GLU A 259 18.12 5.50 8.73
CA GLU A 259 19.56 5.66 8.98
C GLU A 259 20.03 4.77 10.15
N VAL A 260 19.26 4.73 11.24
CA VAL A 260 19.59 3.92 12.43
C VAL A 260 19.45 2.43 12.16
N LEU A 261 18.38 2.02 11.50
CA LEU A 261 18.09 0.60 11.25
C LEU A 261 19.03 0.03 10.18
N ALA A 262 19.27 0.75 9.09
CA ALA A 262 20.19 0.35 8.03
C ALA A 262 21.63 0.24 8.57
N ALA A 263 22.05 1.16 9.44
CA ALA A 263 23.37 1.08 10.07
C ALA A 263 23.59 -0.24 10.84
N ARG A 264 22.56 -0.73 11.55
CA ARG A 264 22.65 -1.99 12.30
C ARG A 264 22.77 -3.21 11.40
N GLU A 265 22.11 -3.20 10.24
CA GLU A 265 22.08 -4.34 9.33
C GLU A 265 23.29 -4.36 8.37
N TYR A 266 23.72 -3.19 7.88
CA TYR A 266 24.66 -3.09 6.76
C TYR A 266 26.07 -2.64 7.14
N LEU A 267 26.36 -2.18 8.36
CA LEU A 267 27.73 -1.82 8.77
C LEU A 267 28.61 -3.04 9.14
N GLY A 268 28.06 -4.25 9.16
CA GLY A 268 28.82 -5.48 9.37
C GLY A 268 29.73 -5.87 8.20
N SER A 269 30.67 -6.79 8.45
CA SER A 269 31.63 -7.30 7.46
C SER A 269 30.97 -8.01 6.27
N SER A 270 29.79 -8.60 6.45
CA SER A 270 29.02 -9.25 5.38
C SER A 270 28.59 -8.29 4.26
N SER A 271 28.61 -6.99 4.52
CA SER A 271 28.12 -5.92 3.64
C SER A 271 29.23 -4.99 3.16
N GLU A 272 30.50 -5.36 3.33
CA GLU A 272 31.65 -4.51 2.95
C GLU A 272 31.66 -4.12 1.47
N TYR A 273 31.20 -5.02 0.60
CA TYR A 273 31.07 -4.78 -0.85
C TYR A 273 30.19 -3.57 -1.19
N LEU A 274 29.26 -3.17 -0.30
CA LEU A 274 28.39 -2.02 -0.50
C LEU A 274 29.15 -0.69 -0.37
N GLY A 275 30.35 -0.65 0.20
CA GLY A 275 31.17 0.55 0.27
C GLY A 275 30.46 1.74 0.91
N GLU A 276 30.39 2.86 0.18
CA GLU A 276 29.72 4.11 0.57
C GLU A 276 28.19 3.99 0.60
N LEU A 277 27.62 3.00 -0.11
CA LEU A 277 26.17 2.86 -0.21
C LEU A 277 25.51 2.61 1.15
N ARG A 278 26.23 1.97 2.07
CA ARG A 278 25.77 1.62 3.43
C ARG A 278 25.25 2.81 4.23
N THR A 279 25.77 4.00 3.97
CA THR A 279 25.43 5.23 4.72
C THR A 279 24.73 6.27 3.87
N THR A 280 24.61 6.05 2.55
CA THR A 280 24.06 7.03 1.62
C THR A 280 22.71 6.62 1.03
N LEU A 281 22.40 5.32 0.98
CA LEU A 281 21.17 4.82 0.40
C LEU A 281 20.12 4.51 1.46
N SER A 282 18.86 4.49 1.03
CA SER A 282 17.78 3.95 1.85
C SER A 282 17.92 2.45 2.07
N SER A 283 17.44 1.95 3.22
CA SER A 283 17.38 0.51 3.51
C SER A 283 16.63 -0.27 2.41
N LYS A 284 15.61 0.36 1.79
CA LYS A 284 14.89 -0.23 0.67
C LYS A 284 15.82 -0.54 -0.51
N ALA A 285 16.66 0.42 -0.90
CA ALA A 285 17.61 0.23 -1.99
C ALA A 285 18.70 -0.79 -1.61
N LEU A 286 19.20 -0.74 -0.37
CA LEU A 286 20.18 -1.71 0.15
C LEU A 286 19.62 -3.13 0.15
N GLY A 287 18.34 -3.31 0.50
CA GLY A 287 17.64 -4.59 0.43
C GLY A 287 17.54 -5.11 -1.01
N LEU A 288 17.21 -4.25 -1.98
CA LEU A 288 17.18 -4.61 -3.40
C LEU A 288 18.57 -5.03 -3.92
N ILE A 289 19.62 -4.30 -3.56
CA ILE A 289 21.01 -4.65 -3.92
C ILE A 289 21.42 -5.96 -3.24
N THR A 290 20.97 -6.21 -2.01
CA THR A 290 21.23 -7.46 -1.29
C THR A 290 20.60 -8.66 -1.99
N ILE A 291 19.40 -8.50 -2.57
CA ILE A 291 18.80 -9.53 -3.44
C ILE A 291 19.71 -9.81 -4.64
N GLN A 292 20.20 -8.77 -5.33
CA GLN A 292 21.11 -8.93 -6.47
C GLN A 292 22.46 -9.56 -6.06
N SER A 293 22.98 -9.23 -4.86
CA SER A 293 24.19 -9.84 -4.30
C SER A 293 24.01 -11.33 -4.01
N ARG A 294 22.84 -11.73 -3.50
CA ARG A 294 22.54 -13.16 -3.29
C ARG A 294 22.52 -13.92 -4.62
N LEU A 295 21.93 -13.34 -5.67
CA LEU A 295 21.95 -13.93 -7.02
C LEU A 295 23.39 -14.03 -7.56
N ALA A 296 24.18 -12.98 -7.40
CA ALA A 296 25.58 -12.95 -7.83
C ALA A 296 26.42 -14.04 -7.14
N ARG A 297 26.29 -14.16 -5.81
CA ARG A 297 27.05 -15.12 -5.00
C ARG A 297 26.71 -16.59 -5.31
N LYS A 298 25.48 -16.88 -5.76
CA LYS A 298 25.12 -18.25 -6.19
C LYS A 298 25.96 -18.73 -7.38
N ALA A 299 26.43 -17.80 -8.22
CA ALA A 299 27.27 -18.08 -9.38
C ALA A 299 28.78 -18.00 -9.09
N MET A 300 29.18 -17.78 -7.83
CA MET A 300 30.60 -17.71 -7.43
C MET A 300 31.07 -19.05 -6.86
N PRO A 301 32.29 -19.51 -7.20
CA PRO A 301 32.85 -20.73 -6.64
C PRO A 301 32.91 -20.67 -5.11
N THR A 302 32.47 -21.74 -4.46
CA THR A 302 32.56 -21.91 -3.00
C THR A 302 33.17 -23.26 -2.68
N GLY A 303 33.70 -23.44 -1.45
CA GLY A 303 34.22 -24.74 -1.03
C GLY A 303 33.20 -25.89 -1.10
N ARG A 304 31.89 -25.58 -1.00
CA ARG A 304 30.80 -26.56 -1.15
C ARG A 304 30.33 -26.75 -2.59
N ASN A 305 30.53 -25.75 -3.45
CA ASN A 305 30.20 -25.81 -4.86
C ASN A 305 31.30 -25.12 -5.69
N PRO A 306 32.35 -25.85 -6.09
CA PRO A 306 33.48 -25.29 -6.83
C PRO A 306 33.13 -24.86 -8.26
N PHE A 307 32.07 -25.43 -8.85
CA PHE A 307 31.67 -25.21 -10.24
C PHE A 307 30.19 -24.79 -10.33
N PRO A 308 29.84 -23.60 -9.83
CA PRO A 308 28.47 -23.10 -9.93
C PRO A 308 28.07 -22.82 -11.37
N GLU A 309 26.77 -22.81 -11.62
CA GLU A 309 26.21 -22.33 -12.87
C GLU A 309 26.62 -20.86 -13.09
N ARG A 310 27.13 -20.57 -14.28
CA ARG A 310 27.62 -19.23 -14.61
C ARG A 310 26.44 -18.30 -14.81
N LEU A 311 26.57 -17.07 -14.32
CA LEU A 311 25.69 -15.98 -14.76
C LEU A 311 25.88 -15.81 -16.27
N GLY A 312 24.76 -15.71 -16.99
CA GLY A 312 24.78 -15.32 -18.39
C GLY A 312 25.39 -13.93 -18.60
N HIS A 313 25.51 -13.51 -19.85
CA HIS A 313 25.89 -12.13 -20.15
C HIS A 313 24.78 -11.17 -19.73
N CYS A 314 25.15 -9.96 -19.32
CA CYS A 314 24.19 -8.89 -19.09
C CYS A 314 23.65 -8.42 -20.45
N SER A 315 22.61 -9.07 -20.94
CA SER A 315 21.91 -8.77 -22.19
C SER A 315 20.73 -7.80 -21.96
N GLN A 316 19.95 -7.56 -23.02
CA GLN A 316 18.70 -6.80 -22.99
C GLN A 316 17.66 -7.37 -22.01
N ASP A 317 17.78 -8.65 -21.62
CA ASP A 317 16.89 -9.31 -20.66
C ASP A 317 17.15 -8.86 -19.21
N CYS A 318 18.31 -8.23 -18.95
CA CYS A 318 18.64 -7.72 -17.63
C CYS A 318 18.12 -6.28 -17.46
N SER A 319 16.85 -6.14 -17.08
CA SER A 319 16.22 -4.82 -16.90
C SER A 319 16.55 -4.13 -15.57
N ILE A 320 17.10 -4.84 -14.58
CA ILE A 320 17.23 -4.37 -13.18
C ILE A 320 17.88 -2.99 -13.08
N SER A 321 19.00 -2.77 -13.76
CA SER A 321 19.69 -1.48 -13.69
C SER A 321 18.95 -0.36 -14.40
N THR A 322 18.23 -0.69 -15.47
CA THR A 322 17.41 0.28 -16.20
C THR A 322 16.14 0.65 -15.42
N GLU A 323 15.41 -0.35 -14.94
CA GLU A 323 14.11 -0.23 -14.26
C GLU A 323 14.27 0.37 -12.86
N LEU A 324 15.19 -0.18 -12.06
CA LEU A 324 15.36 0.18 -10.65
C LEU A 324 16.47 1.20 -10.42
N GLY A 325 17.38 1.42 -11.38
CA GLY A 325 18.50 2.33 -11.16
C GLY A 325 19.48 1.86 -10.08
N ILE A 326 19.61 0.54 -9.88
CA ILE A 326 20.55 -0.11 -8.95
C ILE A 326 21.44 -1.11 -9.73
N PRO A 327 22.61 -1.51 -9.22
CA PRO A 327 23.43 -2.53 -9.89
C PRO A 327 22.70 -3.87 -9.97
N CYS A 328 22.61 -4.44 -11.17
CA CYS A 328 22.10 -5.79 -11.39
C CYS A 328 23.08 -6.85 -10.86
N CYS A 329 22.62 -8.10 -10.77
CA CYS A 329 23.44 -9.22 -10.30
C CYS A 329 24.77 -9.37 -11.07
N HIS A 330 24.80 -9.09 -12.37
CA HIS A 330 26.03 -9.12 -13.18
C HIS A 330 27.05 -8.07 -12.73
N THR A 331 26.59 -6.83 -12.51
CA THR A 331 27.45 -5.74 -12.02
C THR A 331 27.96 -6.05 -10.61
N VAL A 332 27.10 -6.57 -9.74
CA VAL A 332 27.48 -7.01 -8.39
C VAL A 332 28.50 -8.15 -8.44
N TYR A 333 28.33 -9.11 -9.34
CA TYR A 333 29.28 -10.20 -9.54
C TYR A 333 30.68 -9.67 -9.89
N LEU A 334 30.77 -8.76 -10.87
CA LEU A 334 32.04 -8.16 -11.29
C LEU A 334 32.73 -7.38 -10.16
N LYS A 335 31.97 -6.60 -9.38
CA LYS A 335 32.48 -5.86 -8.22
C LYS A 335 32.97 -6.79 -7.12
N LEU A 336 32.21 -7.84 -6.80
CA LEU A 336 32.60 -8.85 -5.82
C LEU A 336 33.85 -9.63 -6.27
N ALA A 337 33.94 -10.02 -7.55
CA ALA A 337 35.09 -10.76 -8.09
C ALA A 337 36.37 -9.91 -8.12
N SER A 338 36.23 -8.60 -8.37
CA SER A 338 37.36 -7.64 -8.35
C SER A 338 37.68 -7.12 -6.95
N GLY A 339 36.87 -7.43 -5.93
CA GLY A 339 37.02 -6.87 -4.58
C GLY A 339 36.78 -5.36 -4.51
N THR A 340 36.15 -4.75 -5.51
CA THR A 340 35.93 -3.31 -5.56
C THR A 340 34.60 -2.93 -4.90
N PRO A 341 34.59 -1.99 -3.93
CA PRO A 341 33.36 -1.56 -3.29
C PRO A 341 32.50 -0.69 -4.22
N PHE A 342 31.21 -0.61 -3.90
CA PHE A 342 30.31 0.33 -4.54
C PHE A 342 30.44 1.76 -4.00
N THR A 343 30.19 2.72 -4.88
CA THR A 343 30.16 4.17 -4.62
C THR A 343 28.76 4.71 -4.86
N LYS A 344 28.48 5.91 -4.36
CA LYS A 344 27.17 6.55 -4.60
C LYS A 344 26.80 6.71 -6.08
N TRP A 345 27.78 6.73 -6.99
CA TRP A 345 27.60 6.90 -8.43
C TRP A 345 27.14 5.64 -9.15
N ASP A 346 27.30 4.47 -8.53
CA ASP A 346 26.83 3.19 -9.06
C ASP A 346 25.30 3.02 -8.93
N VAL A 347 24.62 3.98 -8.28
CA VAL A 347 23.18 3.94 -7.99
C VAL A 347 22.52 5.27 -8.32
N HIS A 348 21.29 5.20 -8.83
CA HIS A 348 20.48 6.36 -9.18
C HIS A 348 20.27 7.31 -7.98
N PRO A 349 20.38 8.65 -8.17
CA PRO A 349 20.26 9.62 -7.08
C PRO A 349 18.97 9.53 -6.26
N ARG A 350 17.86 9.06 -6.85
CA ARG A 350 16.58 8.80 -6.16
C ARG A 350 16.76 8.02 -4.87
N TRP A 351 17.60 6.98 -4.87
CA TRP A 351 17.74 6.09 -3.71
C TRP A 351 18.55 6.70 -2.58
N ARG A 352 19.19 7.85 -2.81
CA ARG A 352 20.05 8.49 -1.83
C ARG A 352 19.18 9.18 -0.77
N LEU A 353 19.39 8.79 0.48
CA LEU A 353 18.97 9.59 1.60
C LEU A 353 19.93 10.78 1.65
N ARG A 354 19.40 12.01 1.53
CA ARG A 354 20.19 13.25 1.46
C ARG A 354 21.25 13.23 2.58
N GLU A 355 22.44 13.73 2.29
CA GLU A 355 23.45 13.98 3.34
C GLU A 355 22.76 14.73 4.49
N PRO A 356 22.87 14.25 5.75
CA PRO A 356 22.29 14.92 6.89
C PRO A 356 22.81 16.36 6.91
N SER A 357 21.96 17.31 6.54
CA SER A 357 22.32 18.73 6.62
C SER A 357 22.50 19.17 8.07
N SER A 358 21.93 18.42 9.03
CA SER A 358 22.27 18.54 10.44
C SER A 358 23.20 17.40 10.86
N ARG A 359 24.33 17.77 11.46
CA ARG A 359 25.18 16.88 12.28
C ARG A 359 24.53 16.63 13.65
N ASP A 360 23.21 16.62 13.72
CA ASP A 360 22.48 16.52 14.98
C ASP A 360 22.67 15.11 15.56
N PRO A 361 23.43 14.96 16.67
CA PRO A 361 23.73 13.65 17.24
C PRO A 361 22.48 12.95 17.78
N TYR A 362 21.38 13.67 18.01
CA TYR A 362 20.16 13.13 18.61
C TYR A 362 19.22 12.49 17.58
N ARG A 363 19.41 12.69 16.27
CA ARG A 363 18.60 12.03 15.22
C ARG A 363 18.68 10.50 15.22
N ARG A 364 19.72 9.94 15.85
CA ARG A 364 19.90 8.48 15.99
C ARG A 364 19.09 7.86 17.12
N ILE A 365 18.47 8.70 17.95
CA ILE A 365 17.61 8.26 19.04
C ILE A 365 16.23 8.01 18.44
N LEU A 366 15.90 6.72 18.29
CA LEU A 366 14.56 6.30 17.89
C LEU A 366 13.61 6.43 19.07
N ASP A 367 12.36 6.80 18.79
CA ASP A 367 11.30 6.64 19.77
C ASP A 367 11.21 5.18 20.23
N PRO A 368 10.98 4.94 21.53
CA PRO A 368 10.77 3.60 22.02
C PRO A 368 9.56 2.97 21.33
N LYS A 369 9.64 1.67 21.03
CA LYS A 369 8.53 0.93 20.41
C LYS A 369 7.24 1.17 21.20
N ILE A 370 6.18 1.58 20.52
CA ILE A 370 4.86 1.74 21.14
C ILE A 370 4.47 0.42 21.79
N ALA A 371 4.27 0.44 23.11
CA ALA A 371 3.89 -0.73 23.87
C ALA A 371 2.47 -1.16 23.47
N THR A 372 2.36 -2.25 22.71
CA THR A 372 1.06 -2.83 22.32
C THR A 372 0.36 -3.55 23.47
N ALA A 373 1.11 -3.89 24.51
CA ALA A 373 0.59 -4.42 25.77
C ALA A 373 1.26 -3.69 26.93
N LEU A 374 0.50 -2.82 27.61
CA LEU A 374 0.91 -2.29 28.90
C LEU A 374 0.88 -3.44 29.91
N ARG A 375 2.04 -3.84 30.46
CA ARG A 375 2.03 -4.68 31.66
C ARG A 375 1.26 -3.90 32.72
N GLY A 376 0.18 -4.47 33.23
CA GLY A 376 -0.58 -3.87 34.33
C GLY A 376 0.35 -3.61 35.52
N ARG A 377 0.02 -2.61 36.35
CA ARG A 377 0.74 -2.32 37.60
C ARG A 377 0.96 -3.63 38.36
N PRO A 378 2.20 -3.96 38.79
CA PRO A 378 2.45 -5.14 39.60
C PRO A 378 1.51 -5.12 40.81
N LYS A 379 0.64 -6.14 40.92
CA LYS A 379 -0.10 -6.36 42.15
C LYS A 379 0.88 -7.05 43.09
N ASN A 380 1.59 -6.27 43.90
CA ASN A 380 2.30 -6.85 45.03
C ASN A 380 1.24 -7.49 45.93
N THR A 381 1.22 -8.82 45.99
CA THR A 381 0.55 -9.54 47.06
C THR A 381 1.19 -9.05 48.35
N ALA A 382 0.41 -8.56 49.32
CA ALA A 382 0.95 -8.19 50.61
C ALA A 382 1.55 -9.46 51.23
N GLU A 383 2.87 -9.57 51.23
CA GLU A 383 3.54 -10.60 52.01
C GLU A 383 3.29 -10.29 53.48
N ILE A 384 2.85 -11.30 54.21
CA ILE A 384 2.71 -11.19 55.67
C ILE A 384 4.12 -11.01 56.20
N VAL A 385 4.43 -9.81 56.69
CA VAL A 385 5.68 -9.53 57.39
C VAL A 385 5.78 -10.51 58.56
N PRO A 386 6.80 -11.39 58.62
CA PRO A 386 6.95 -12.32 59.72
C PRO A 386 7.00 -11.56 61.06
N ALA A 387 6.37 -12.09 62.11
CA ALA A 387 6.27 -11.42 63.41
C ALA A 387 7.62 -11.01 64.04
N ARG A 388 8.73 -11.61 63.62
CA ARG A 388 10.09 -11.20 64.02
C ARG A 388 10.55 -9.85 63.44
N LEU A 389 9.87 -9.37 62.39
CA LEU A 389 10.12 -8.10 61.70
C LEU A 389 9.00 -7.08 61.94
N SER A 390 7.93 -7.45 62.65
CA SER A 390 6.92 -6.49 63.07
C SER A 390 7.46 -5.62 64.20
N TYR A 391 7.52 -4.32 63.94
CA TYR A 391 7.89 -3.30 64.92
C TYR A 391 6.90 -3.35 66.09
N ILE A 392 7.40 -3.67 67.29
CA ILE A 392 6.66 -3.51 68.54
C ILE A 392 6.77 -2.02 68.91
N PRO A 393 5.68 -1.25 68.91
CA PRO A 393 5.72 0.13 69.38
C PRO A 393 6.02 0.11 70.88
N ASN A 394 7.13 0.75 71.29
CA ASN A 394 7.38 1.04 72.70
C ASN A 394 6.22 1.89 73.24
N ASP A 395 5.57 1.39 74.29
CA ASP A 395 4.49 2.07 75.00
C ASP A 395 4.94 3.48 75.45
N PRO A 396 4.16 4.53 75.18
CA PRO A 396 4.29 5.77 75.90
C PRO A 396 3.55 5.68 77.25
N ILE A 397 4.38 5.65 78.31
CA ILE A 397 4.29 6.51 79.49
C ILE A 397 3.24 6.12 80.54
N GLY A 398 3.73 5.81 81.75
CA GLY A 398 2.89 5.69 82.92
C GLY A 398 2.27 7.03 83.31
N THR A 399 0.95 7.09 83.43
CA THR A 399 0.29 7.63 84.64
C THR A 399 -1.14 7.08 84.78
N GLN A 400 -1.33 6.34 85.87
CA GLN A 400 -2.52 6.15 86.71
C GLN A 400 -3.86 5.60 86.14
N ARG A 401 -4.22 4.48 86.79
CA ARG A 401 -5.52 3.80 86.90
C ARG A 401 -6.73 4.74 87.07
N ILE A 402 -7.85 4.41 86.42
CA ILE A 402 -9.14 4.12 87.07
C ILE A 402 -9.83 3.00 86.29
N ALA A 403 -10.27 1.96 87.01
CA ALA A 403 -11.07 0.85 86.50
C ALA A 403 -12.56 1.13 86.71
N GLN A 404 -13.39 0.69 85.77
CA GLN A 404 -14.76 0.11 85.87
C GLN A 404 -15.47 0.34 84.53
N SER A 405 -15.59 -0.69 83.69
CA SER A 405 -16.62 -1.76 83.70
C SER A 405 -17.67 -1.49 82.61
N VAL A 406 -17.95 -2.53 81.84
CA VAL A 406 -19.26 -3.01 81.37
C VAL A 406 -19.15 -3.57 79.95
N GLN A 407 -19.54 -4.84 79.87
CA GLN A 407 -19.68 -5.68 78.69
C GLN A 407 -20.81 -5.19 77.77
N THR A 408 -20.65 -5.42 76.46
CA THR A 408 -21.65 -5.88 75.45
C THR A 408 -22.96 -5.06 75.30
N THR A 409 -23.50 -4.71 74.12
CA THR A 409 -23.67 -5.44 72.84
C THR A 409 -24.28 -4.49 71.78
N SER A 410 -24.06 -4.83 70.50
CA SER A 410 -24.97 -4.66 69.34
C SER A 410 -25.19 -3.26 68.71
N GLY A 411 -25.13 -3.20 67.35
CA GLY A 411 -25.56 -2.01 66.60
C GLY A 411 -25.16 -1.89 65.11
N SER A 412 -25.72 -2.75 64.26
CA SER A 412 -26.09 -2.57 62.84
C SER A 412 -25.60 -1.36 61.98
N ARG A 413 -24.97 -1.71 60.84
CA ARG A 413 -25.12 -1.21 59.43
C ARG A 413 -25.49 0.26 59.14
N ARG A 414 -24.67 0.88 58.27
CA ARG A 414 -25.16 1.67 57.11
C ARG A 414 -24.26 1.55 55.87
N ARG A 415 -24.90 1.75 54.73
CA ARG A 415 -24.64 1.23 53.37
C ARG A 415 -24.21 2.37 52.44
N ARG A 416 -23.30 2.14 51.48
CA ARG A 416 -23.40 2.70 50.11
C ARG A 416 -22.52 1.93 49.12
N GLN A 417 -23.18 1.26 48.17
CA GLN A 417 -22.61 0.50 47.05
C GLN A 417 -22.42 1.41 45.83
N GLY A 418 -21.36 1.12 45.06
CA GLY A 418 -20.98 1.80 43.83
C GLY A 418 -21.79 1.40 42.59
N ARG A 419 -21.74 2.26 41.57
CA ARG A 419 -22.24 2.01 40.21
C ARG A 419 -21.08 1.70 39.28
N SER A 420 -21.21 0.58 38.55
CA SER A 420 -20.42 0.20 37.38
C SER A 420 -21.29 0.41 36.14
N CYS A 421 -20.72 0.93 35.05
CA CYS A 421 -21.39 0.98 33.74
C CYS A 421 -20.43 0.52 32.64
N LYS A 422 -20.64 -0.71 32.18
CA LYS A 422 -20.19 -1.24 30.89
C LYS A 422 -21.15 -0.76 29.81
N ARG A 423 -20.66 -0.21 28.69
CA ARG A 423 -21.48 0.10 27.51
C ARG A 423 -21.31 -1.00 26.45
N LYS A 424 -22.45 -1.64 26.11
CA LYS A 424 -22.64 -2.62 25.03
C LYS A 424 -22.96 -1.90 23.70
N LYS A 425 -22.70 -2.61 22.59
CA LYS A 425 -23.09 -2.36 21.18
C LYS A 425 -24.58 -1.96 21.02
N PRO A 426 -24.96 -1.27 19.93
CA PRO A 426 -26.34 -1.24 19.46
C PRO A 426 -26.53 -1.94 18.10
N GLU A 427 -27.53 -2.83 18.04
CA GLU A 427 -28.28 -3.15 16.82
C GLU A 427 -29.76 -2.82 17.04
N HIS A 428 -30.29 -2.04 16.10
CA HIS A 428 -31.63 -1.89 15.51
C HIS A 428 -32.98 -1.93 16.27
N CYS A 429 -33.76 -0.88 15.93
CA CYS A 429 -35.20 -0.81 15.57
C CYS A 429 -36.32 -0.94 16.63
N PHE A 430 -37.13 0.12 16.81
CA PHE A 430 -38.44 0.31 16.13
C PHE A 430 -39.13 1.67 16.46
N ARG A 431 -39.96 2.10 15.50
CA ARG A 431 -40.88 3.26 15.38
C ARG A 431 -41.58 3.77 16.65
N ARG A 432 -41.89 5.09 16.66
CA ARG A 432 -43.27 5.65 16.74
C ARG A 432 -43.33 7.13 16.29
N LYS A 433 -44.37 7.45 15.51
CA LYS A 433 -44.80 8.81 15.09
C LYS A 433 -45.23 9.66 16.31
N PRO A 434 -45.41 10.98 16.11
CA PRO A 434 -46.77 11.51 16.27
C PRO A 434 -47.22 12.45 15.12
N ASN A 435 -48.50 12.33 14.73
CA ASN A 435 -49.30 13.39 14.11
C ASN A 435 -49.56 14.47 15.21
N GLY A 436 -49.84 15.75 14.96
CA GLY A 436 -50.03 16.55 13.76
C GLY A 436 -50.61 17.91 14.18
N GLN A 437 -50.37 18.93 13.38
CA GLN A 437 -51.32 19.99 12.99
C GLN A 437 -50.72 20.71 11.78
#